data_AF-X0ZEY2-F1
#
_entry.id   AF-X0ZEY2-F1
#
_cell.length_a   1.000
_cell.length_b   1.000
_cell.length_c   1.000
_cell.angle_alpha   90.00
_cell.angle_beta   90.00
_cell.angle_gamma   90.00
#
_symmetry.space_group_name_H-M   'P 1'
#
loop_
_entity.id
_entity.type
_entity.pdbx_description
1 polymer ?
#
loop_
_entity_poly.entity_id
_entity_poly.type
_entity_poly.pdbx_seq_one_letter_code
_entity_poly.pdbx_strand_id
1 'polypeptide(L)'
;MKLFYILIFVVITWGCSPKQDKDDENPEKRSYTEERNPVDIIILERTTFKKEMVSNGKLKALRKSILKFRISEELEYLPVNNGDRVMKGQVIARLQQFDQKQNLLVLA
;
A
#
# COMPACT_ATOMS: atom_id res chain seq x y z
N MET A 1 43.67 -5.41 111.33
CA MET A 1 42.54 -4.48 111.14
C MET A 1 42.73 -3.49 109.98
N LYS A 2 43.92 -2.90 109.74
CA LYS A 2 44.16 -2.03 108.56
C LYS A 2 44.16 -2.75 107.20
N LEU A 3 44.61 -4.01 107.15
CA LEU A 3 44.69 -4.80 105.92
C LEU A 3 43.30 -5.23 105.38
N PHE A 4 42.31 -5.35 106.27
CA PHE A 4 40.95 -5.79 105.90
C PHE A 4 40.18 -4.70 105.14
N TYR A 5 40.41 -3.43 105.49
CA TYR A 5 39.79 -2.29 104.81
C TYR A 5 40.32 -2.08 103.38
N ILE A 6 41.59 -2.40 103.13
CA ILE A 6 42.18 -2.31 101.79
C ILE A 6 41.59 -3.38 100.86
N LEU A 7 41.33 -4.58 101.37
CA LEU A 7 40.74 -5.67 100.59
C LEU A 7 39.31 -5.34 100.14
N ILE A 8 38.51 -4.71 101.00
CA ILE A 8 37.13 -4.31 100.69
C ILE A 8 37.10 -3.21 99.61
N PHE A 9 38.05 -2.29 99.61
CA PHE A 9 38.08 -1.19 98.64
C PHE A 9 38.40 -1.66 97.21
N VAL A 10 39.20 -2.73 97.05
CA VAL A 10 39.57 -3.28 95.73
C VAL A 10 38.42 -4.04 95.07
N VAL A 11 37.51 -4.64 95.85
CA VAL A 11 36.37 -5.41 95.32
C VAL A 11 35.31 -4.51 94.70
N ILE A 12 35.18 -3.25 95.16
CA ILE A 12 34.12 -2.33 94.73
C ILE A 12 34.47 -1.66 93.38
N THR A 13 35.74 -1.65 92.96
CA THR A 13 36.18 -0.93 91.76
C THR A 13 36.26 -1.77 90.49
N TRP A 14 35.90 -3.07 90.51
CA TRP A 14 36.03 -3.97 89.35
C TRP A 14 34.75 -4.12 88.50
N GLY A 15 33.69 -3.36 88.80
CA GLY A 15 32.33 -3.64 88.33
C GLY A 15 31.74 -2.73 87.25
N CYS A 16 32.53 -2.02 86.43
CA CYS A 16 31.93 -1.25 85.32
C CYS A 16 32.82 -1.22 84.07
N SER A 17 32.35 -1.86 83.00
CA SER A 17 32.96 -1.88 81.66
C SER A 17 31.92 -1.37 80.66
N PRO A 18 32.14 -0.24 79.96
CA PRO A 18 31.24 0.20 78.89
C PRO A 18 31.43 -0.62 77.61
N LYS A 19 30.31 -1.00 77.00
CA LYS A 19 30.16 -1.89 75.84
C LYS A 19 30.52 -1.19 74.52
N GLN A 20 31.02 -1.99 73.58
CA GLN A 20 31.30 -1.65 72.19
C GLN A 20 30.06 -1.98 71.35
N ASP A 21 29.36 -0.97 70.86
CA ASP A 21 28.21 -1.18 69.97
C ASP A 21 28.70 -1.46 68.55
N LYS A 22 28.17 -2.55 68.02
CA LYS A 22 28.47 -3.14 66.72
C LYS A 22 27.60 -2.47 65.67
N ASP A 23 28.23 -2.00 64.60
CA ASP A 23 27.57 -1.73 63.33
C ASP A 23 27.06 -3.06 62.76
N ASP A 24 25.74 -3.23 62.65
CA ASP A 24 25.11 -4.20 61.73
C ASP A 24 23.59 -3.96 61.68
N GLU A 25 23.11 -3.47 60.53
CA GLU A 25 22.00 -4.09 59.76
C GLU A 25 21.59 -3.14 58.61
N ASN A 26 22.03 -3.49 57.40
CA ASN A 26 21.59 -2.90 56.14
C ASN A 26 20.22 -3.53 55.76
N PRO A 27 19.10 -2.80 55.77
CA PRO A 27 17.84 -3.37 55.32
C PRO A 27 17.88 -3.51 53.79
N GLU A 28 17.79 -4.76 53.34
CA GLU A 28 17.64 -5.21 51.96
C GLU A 28 16.84 -4.21 51.09
N LYS A 29 17.54 -3.49 50.21
CA LYS A 29 16.92 -2.85 49.04
C LYS A 29 16.35 -3.95 48.16
N ARG A 30 15.09 -4.30 48.35
CA ARG A 30 14.31 -5.08 47.38
C ARG A 30 14.29 -4.28 46.07
N SER A 31 15.16 -4.64 45.13
CA SER A 31 15.12 -4.05 43.78
C SER A 31 13.87 -4.59 43.10
N TYR A 32 12.82 -3.78 43.03
CA TYR A 32 11.68 -4.05 42.17
C TYR A 32 12.19 -4.07 40.72
N THR A 33 12.09 -5.22 40.06
CA THR A 33 12.33 -5.30 38.61
C THR A 33 11.20 -4.51 37.95
N GLU A 34 11.53 -3.40 37.31
CA GLU A 34 10.58 -2.59 36.56
C GLU A 34 9.88 -3.47 35.51
N GLU A 35 8.58 -3.67 35.65
CA GLU A 35 7.76 -4.39 34.69
C GLU A 35 7.56 -3.48 33.47
N ARG A 36 8.32 -3.74 32.40
CA ARG A 36 8.26 -2.97 31.16
C ARG A 36 7.32 -3.67 30.19
N ASN A 37 6.31 -2.95 29.70
CA ASN A 37 5.40 -3.42 28.67
C ASN A 37 5.95 -3.04 27.29
N PRO A 38 6.60 -3.95 26.55
CA PRO A 38 7.15 -3.64 25.25
C PRO A 38 6.04 -3.38 24.24
N VAL A 39 6.23 -2.37 23.41
CA VAL A 39 5.34 -2.05 22.29
C VAL A 39 6.13 -2.09 21.01
N ASP A 40 5.50 -2.58 19.95
CA ASP A 40 6.10 -2.56 18.63
C ASP A 40 5.98 -1.16 18.02
N ILE A 41 7.11 -0.62 17.57
CA ILE A 41 7.18 0.68 16.92
C ILE A 41 7.74 0.54 15.51
N ILE A 42 7.26 1.40 14.62
CA ILE A 42 7.84 1.59 13.28
C ILE A 42 8.21 3.06 13.15
N ILE A 43 9.46 3.33 12.80
CA ILE A 43 9.95 4.68 12.53
C ILE A 43 9.61 5.00 11.07
N LEU A 44 8.80 6.04 10.86
CA LEU A 44 8.41 6.47 9.52
C LEU A 44 9.49 7.39 8.92
N GLU A 45 9.91 7.08 7.70
CA GLU A 45 10.78 7.94 6.90
C GLU A 45 10.00 8.65 5.81
N ARG A 46 10.38 9.91 5.52
CA ARG A 46 9.77 10.66 4.42
C ARG A 46 10.35 10.17 3.10
N THR A 47 9.49 9.61 2.25
CA THR A 47 9.86 9.18 0.91
C THR A 47 8.95 9.82 -0.13
N THR A 48 9.40 9.86 -1.38
CA THR A 48 8.56 10.29 -2.50
C THR A 48 7.55 9.19 -2.85
N PHE A 49 6.27 9.44 -2.60
CA PHE A 49 5.21 8.53 -3.01
C PHE A 49 4.72 8.85 -4.43
N LYS A 50 5.02 7.96 -5.38
CA LYS A 50 4.51 8.06 -6.76
C LYS A 50 3.11 7.45 -6.80
N LYS A 51 2.09 8.30 -6.92
CA LYS A 51 0.72 7.84 -7.11
C LYS A 51 0.46 7.55 -8.58
N GLU A 52 0.29 6.28 -8.93
CA GLU A 52 -0.17 5.88 -10.26
C GLU A 52 -1.70 5.88 -10.30
N MET A 53 -2.27 6.54 -11.30
CA MET A 53 -3.70 6.49 -11.56
C MET A 53 -3.94 5.47 -12.68
N VAL A 54 -4.57 4.35 -12.33
CA VAL A 54 -4.96 3.34 -13.31
C VAL A 54 -6.28 3.77 -13.96
N SER A 55 -6.22 4.16 -15.23
CA SER A 55 -7.40 4.45 -16.02
C SER A 55 -7.76 3.24 -16.88
N ASN A 56 -8.77 2.48 -16.43
CA ASN A 56 -9.27 1.35 -17.19
C ASN A 56 -10.26 1.83 -18.25
N GLY A 57 -9.99 1.52 -19.51
CA GLY A 57 -10.84 1.88 -20.63
C GLY A 57 -10.94 0.78 -21.68
N LYS A 58 -12.00 0.80 -22.49
CA LYS A 58 -12.11 -0.04 -23.69
C LYS A 58 -11.87 0.81 -24.92
N LEU A 59 -10.99 0.34 -25.81
CA LEU A 59 -10.76 0.98 -27.09
C LEU A 59 -12.00 0.86 -27.98
N LYS A 60 -12.30 1.94 -28.70
CA LYS A 60 -13.34 1.99 -29.71
C LYS A 60 -12.78 2.64 -30.97
N ALA A 61 -13.32 2.26 -32.12
CA ALA A 61 -12.97 2.90 -33.38
C ALA A 61 -13.30 4.40 -33.33
N LEU A 62 -12.37 5.24 -33.79
CA LEU A 62 -12.59 6.68 -33.89
C LEU A 62 -13.78 7.02 -34.79
N ARG A 63 -13.97 6.22 -35.86
CA ARG A 63 -15.08 6.34 -36.80
C ARG A 63 -15.58 4.95 -37.16
N LYS A 64 -16.89 4.81 -37.28
CA LYS A 64 -17.56 3.62 -37.77
C LYS A 64 -18.53 4.02 -38.86
N SER A 65 -18.48 3.32 -39.99
CA SER A 65 -19.40 3.51 -41.10
C SER A 65 -20.06 2.19 -41.42
N ILE A 66 -21.38 2.21 -41.55
CA ILE A 66 -22.17 1.06 -42.02
C ILE A 66 -22.58 1.39 -43.44
N LEU A 67 -22.13 0.58 -44.38
CA LEU A 67 -22.41 0.79 -45.80
C LEU A 67 -23.64 -0.01 -46.18
N LYS A 68 -24.53 0.62 -46.93
CA LYS A 68 -25.76 0.02 -47.46
C LYS A 68 -25.91 0.47 -48.90
N PHE A 69 -26.35 -0.44 -49.76
CA PHE A 69 -26.75 -0.08 -51.10
C PHE A 69 -28.07 0.70 -51.06
N ARG A 70 -28.22 1.65 -51.98
CA ARG A 70 -29.44 2.46 -52.11
C ARG A 70 -30.55 1.75 -52.88
N ILE A 71 -30.18 0.79 -53.70
CA ILE A 71 -31.04 0.00 -54.57
C ILE A 71 -30.78 -1.49 -54.32
N SER A 72 -31.76 -2.32 -54.61
CA SER A 72 -31.71 -3.77 -54.44
C SER A 72 -31.43 -4.46 -55.77
N GLU A 73 -30.19 -4.37 -56.24
CA GLU A 73 -29.73 -4.98 -57.49
C GLU A 73 -28.67 -6.07 -57.22
N GLU A 74 -28.35 -6.87 -58.24
CA GLU A 74 -27.32 -7.92 -58.15
C GLU A 74 -25.91 -7.32 -57.99
N LEU A 75 -25.06 -7.97 -57.19
CA LEU A 75 -23.67 -7.58 -56.99
C LEU A 75 -22.81 -8.05 -58.17
N GLU A 76 -22.33 -7.11 -58.99
CA GLU A 76 -21.55 -7.40 -60.19
C GLU A 76 -20.04 -7.49 -59.90
N TYR A 77 -19.52 -6.64 -59.01
CA TYR A 77 -18.08 -6.51 -58.79
C TYR A 77 -17.73 -6.21 -57.33
N LEU A 78 -16.80 -6.96 -56.75
CA LEU A 78 -16.33 -6.83 -55.35
C LEU A 78 -14.79 -6.95 -55.29
N PRO A 79 -14.03 -5.87 -55.54
CA PRO A 79 -12.57 -5.89 -55.65
C PRO A 79 -11.82 -5.88 -54.30
N VAL A 80 -12.51 -6.05 -53.18
CA VAL A 80 -11.93 -5.97 -51.84
C VAL A 80 -12.21 -7.24 -51.06
N ASN A 81 -11.25 -7.64 -50.25
CA ASN A 81 -11.35 -8.76 -49.34
C ASN A 81 -11.60 -8.28 -47.90
N ASN A 82 -12.07 -9.20 -47.06
CA ASN A 82 -12.25 -8.92 -45.65
C ASN A 82 -10.91 -8.60 -44.98
N GLY A 83 -10.85 -7.45 -44.31
CA GLY A 83 -9.63 -6.96 -43.65
C GLY A 83 -8.83 -5.94 -44.47
N ASP A 84 -9.19 -5.73 -45.74
CA ASP A 84 -8.50 -4.76 -46.59
C ASP A 84 -8.69 -3.32 -46.10
N ARG A 85 -7.63 -2.53 -46.23
CA ARG A 85 -7.69 -1.09 -45.97
C ARG A 85 -8.27 -0.39 -47.19
N VAL A 86 -9.32 0.41 -46.97
CA VAL A 86 -9.99 1.18 -48.04
C VAL A 86 -9.87 2.68 -47.81
N MET A 87 -9.82 3.44 -48.91
CA MET A 87 -9.76 4.91 -48.90
C MET A 87 -11.12 5.53 -49.24
N LYS A 88 -11.32 6.80 -48.83
CA LYS A 88 -12.51 7.56 -49.21
C LYS A 88 -12.60 7.65 -50.74
N GLY A 89 -13.73 7.26 -51.30
CA GLY A 89 -13.97 7.25 -52.75
C GLY A 89 -13.49 6.00 -53.48
N GLN A 90 -12.81 5.07 -52.80
CA GLN A 90 -12.47 3.79 -53.39
C GLN A 90 -13.72 2.98 -53.70
N VAL A 91 -13.78 2.40 -54.89
CA VAL A 91 -14.85 1.47 -55.28
C VAL A 91 -14.63 0.16 -54.54
N ILE A 92 -15.53 -0.13 -53.60
CA ILE A 92 -15.52 -1.39 -52.84
C ILE A 92 -16.54 -2.39 -53.36
N ALA A 93 -17.57 -1.95 -54.08
CA ALA A 93 -18.60 -2.80 -54.66
C ALA A 93 -19.29 -2.06 -55.80
N ARG A 94 -19.68 -2.78 -56.86
CA ARG A 94 -20.54 -2.29 -57.94
C ARG A 94 -21.72 -3.22 -58.08
N LEU A 95 -22.90 -2.63 -58.17
CA LEU A 95 -24.12 -3.35 -58.52
C LEU A 95 -24.31 -3.31 -60.03
N GLN A 96 -24.97 -4.34 -60.57
CA GLN A 96 -25.33 -4.39 -61.97
C GLN A 96 -26.13 -3.13 -62.34
N GLN A 97 -25.69 -2.44 -63.39
CA GLN A 97 -26.38 -1.26 -63.88
C GLN A 97 -27.68 -1.71 -64.53
N PHE A 98 -28.82 -1.41 -63.90
CA PHE A 98 -30.10 -1.46 -64.61
C PHE A 98 -30.02 -0.40 -65.72
N ASP A 99 -30.05 -0.84 -66.98
CA ASP A 99 -29.93 0.03 -68.15
C ASP A 99 -31.18 0.94 -68.19
N GLN A 100 -31.14 2.07 -67.46
CA GLN A 100 -32.15 3.14 -67.53
C GLN A 100 -32.07 3.88 -68.88
N LYS A 101 -31.88 3.17 -69.98
CA LYS A 101 -31.98 3.71 -71.35
C LYS A 101 -33.41 4.01 -71.78
N GLN A 102 -34.43 3.57 -71.04
CA GLN A 102 -35.81 3.63 -71.50
C GLN A 102 -36.59 4.93 -71.23
N ASN A 103 -36.00 5.97 -70.63
CA ASN A 103 -36.73 7.24 -70.40
C ASN A 103 -36.05 8.51 -70.92
N LEU A 104 -34.99 8.41 -71.73
CA LEU A 104 -34.37 9.58 -72.37
C LEU A 104 -34.68 9.72 -73.88
N LEU A 105 -35.54 8.87 -74.45
CA LEU A 105 -35.91 8.88 -75.88
C LEU A 105 -37.32 9.43 -76.20
N VAL A 106 -37.97 10.15 -75.29
CA VAL A 106 -39.31 10.74 -75.53
C VAL A 106 -39.31 12.27 -75.67
N LEU A 107 -38.15 12.93 -75.71
CA LEU A 107 -38.07 14.38 -75.95
C LEU A 107 -36.89 14.75 -76.88
N ALA A 108 -36.97 14.33 -78.14
CA ALA A 108 -36.22 14.92 -79.25
C ALA A 108 -37.09 14.93 -80.51
#